data_AF-A0A5C1Q7Q8-F1
#
_entry.id   AF-A0A5C1Q7Q8-F1
#
_cell.length_a   1.000
_cell.length_b   1.000
_cell.length_c   1.000
_cell.angle_alpha   90.00
_cell.angle_beta   90.00
_cell.angle_gamma   90.00
#
_symmetry.space_group_name_H-M   'P 1'
#
loop_
_entity.id
_entity.type
_entity.pdbx_description
1 polymer ?
#
loop_
_entity_poly.entity_id
_entity_poly.type
_entity_poly.pdbx_seq_one_letter_code
_entity_poly.pdbx_strand_id
1 'polypeptide(L)'
;MRTKEAIERNKRALVDSLGPRDPVGDAILRRGLEAIQAQFEPVEWQTRRDAILAALQPIGQHGPDLATAASIRVRADEIGWYVFLCEQALDDPLCVDVSQASRALPFIHSLGARWQYADRVAGIQEKLRELVTKYKADPDGVIFEILVALSYAEMGYDVEMLPQAPPAKSPDLKVSYGNFELFVECKRLSRRSEYGEKERNEFLRVWDAASAFLAENGQWIWFDAKFHVEASSLPTGYLLDLFKAKLPLKGSEEVLVDSAEATIRARTINHRRVHDHLSRWRVKYPSAQLSVLLGADWAPLNSEVTLLSASKRSEINGCEAGVLGTFIESMDWACGMTRVFDAEESIERKARDVKNRLSQAVQQLPTGAASVVHIGLETLEGHDIERRRTEKVMASMPEFVTDKPLVAVRVHLIQANQTLDKLWELDETVQKFQPDSLPISLDGLIPSQVLIPGHVPMRDGAHWDTQNN
;
A
#
# COMPACT_ATOMS: atom_id res chain seq x y z
N MET A 1 -6.43 -14.42 42.67
CA MET A 1 -5.45 -15.47 42.30
C MET A 1 -6.02 -16.32 41.15
N ARG A 2 -6.30 -15.70 39.99
CA ARG A 2 -6.43 -16.38 38.70
C ARG A 2 -5.09 -16.16 38.01
N THR A 3 -4.23 -17.15 38.21
CA THR A 3 -2.87 -17.36 37.71
C THR A 3 -2.77 -16.90 36.25
N LYS A 4 -1.99 -15.86 35.91
CA LYS A 4 -0.56 -15.93 35.54
C LYS A 4 -0.15 -17.00 34.51
N GLU A 5 -1.09 -17.69 33.86
CA GLU A 5 -0.81 -18.69 32.81
C GLU A 5 -1.70 -18.50 31.56
N ALA A 6 -1.53 -17.35 30.91
CA ALA A 6 -1.81 -17.20 29.49
C ALA A 6 -0.57 -16.45 28.96
N ILE A 7 0.42 -17.10 28.34
CA ILE A 7 0.36 -17.78 27.07
C ILE A 7 1.50 -18.83 27.02
N GLU A 8 1.19 -20.08 27.35
CA GLU A 8 1.78 -21.25 26.67
C GLU A 8 0.72 -21.82 25.72
N ARG A 9 0.05 -20.95 24.96
CA ARG A 9 -0.84 -21.41 23.90
C ARG A 9 0.02 -21.78 22.71
N ASN A 10 -0.08 -23.04 22.30
CA ASN A 10 0.50 -23.54 21.06
C ASN A 10 0.13 -22.58 19.92
N LYS A 11 1.10 -21.78 19.47
CA LYS A 11 0.96 -20.76 18.42
C LYS A 11 0.26 -21.33 17.18
N ARG A 12 0.50 -22.61 16.88
CA ARG A 12 -0.17 -23.37 15.83
C ARG A 12 -1.69 -23.42 16.02
N ALA A 13 -2.17 -23.70 17.22
CA ALA A 13 -3.61 -23.73 17.52
C ALA A 13 -4.27 -22.34 17.36
N LEU A 14 -3.53 -21.25 17.61
CA LEU A 14 -4.01 -19.90 17.35
C LEU A 14 -4.08 -19.61 15.85
N VAL A 15 -3.06 -20.02 15.08
CA VAL A 15 -3.08 -19.92 13.61
C VAL A 15 -4.23 -20.73 13.03
N ASP A 16 -4.44 -21.96 13.49
CA ASP A 16 -5.56 -22.83 13.06
C ASP A 16 -6.94 -22.20 13.36
N SER A 17 -7.01 -21.35 14.40
CA SER A 17 -8.24 -20.64 14.78
C SER A 17 -8.54 -19.38 13.95
N LEU A 18 -7.59 -18.89 13.15
CA LEU A 18 -7.81 -17.74 12.26
C LEU A 18 -8.74 -18.05 11.08
N GLY A 19 -9.06 -19.32 10.86
CA GLY A 19 -9.87 -19.81 9.75
C GLY A 19 -9.05 -20.64 8.76
N PRO A 20 -9.70 -21.14 7.70
CA PRO A 20 -9.00 -21.90 6.68
C PRO A 20 -7.97 -21.02 5.97
N ARG A 21 -6.73 -21.51 5.87
CA ARG A 21 -5.73 -20.93 4.98
C ARG A 21 -6.11 -21.16 3.53
N ASP A 22 -5.59 -20.31 2.64
CA ASP A 22 -5.61 -20.55 1.20
C ASP A 22 -4.30 -21.26 0.81
N PRO A 23 -4.27 -22.61 0.76
CA PRO A 23 -3.05 -23.34 0.46
C PRO A 23 -2.54 -23.09 -0.97
N VAL A 24 -3.43 -22.69 -1.90
CA VAL A 24 -3.03 -22.37 -3.28
C VAL A 24 -2.33 -21.03 -3.29
N GLY A 25 -2.94 -20.00 -2.69
CA GLY A 25 -2.32 -18.68 -2.52
C GLY A 25 -1.00 -18.74 -1.75
N ASP A 26 -0.92 -19.55 -0.69
CA ASP A 26 0.32 -19.76 0.08
C ASP A 26 1.43 -20.40 -0.76
N ALA A 27 1.09 -21.42 -1.56
CA ALA A 27 2.07 -22.07 -2.45
C ALA A 27 2.56 -21.10 -3.54
N ILE A 28 1.68 -20.26 -4.07
CA ILE A 28 2.04 -19.23 -5.03
C ILE A 28 2.96 -18.18 -4.39
N LEU A 29 2.59 -17.65 -3.23
CA LEU A 29 3.40 -16.69 -2.48
C LEU A 29 4.79 -17.27 -2.16
N ARG A 30 4.84 -18.52 -1.70
CA ARG A 30 6.09 -19.24 -1.40
C ARG A 30 6.98 -19.36 -2.63
N ARG A 31 6.42 -19.66 -3.79
CA ARG A 31 7.19 -19.71 -5.05
C ARG A 31 7.82 -18.36 -5.40
N GLY A 32 7.08 -17.27 -5.24
CA GLY A 32 7.59 -15.92 -5.48
C GLY A 32 8.66 -15.52 -4.47
N LEU A 33 8.47 -15.89 -3.21
CA LEU A 33 9.45 -15.70 -2.14
C LEU A 33 10.76 -16.45 -2.43
N GLU A 34 10.66 -17.74 -2.77
CA GLU A 34 11.81 -18.60 -3.10
C GLU A 34 12.61 -18.07 -4.30
N ALA A 35 11.93 -17.53 -5.32
CA ALA A 35 12.58 -16.91 -6.48
C ALA A 35 13.50 -15.73 -6.10
N ILE A 36 13.06 -14.92 -5.14
CA ILE A 36 13.86 -13.79 -4.62
C ILE A 36 14.93 -14.31 -3.66
N GLN A 37 14.57 -15.24 -2.77
CA GLN A 37 15.49 -15.78 -1.77
C GLN A 37 16.68 -16.51 -2.39
N ALA A 38 16.48 -17.14 -3.54
CA ALA A 38 17.54 -17.78 -4.32
C ALA A 38 18.65 -16.79 -4.77
N GLN A 39 18.42 -15.48 -4.68
CA GLN A 39 19.42 -14.46 -5.01
C GLN A 39 20.28 -14.01 -3.83
N PHE A 40 19.91 -14.36 -2.59
CA PHE A 40 20.75 -14.09 -1.43
C PHE A 40 21.81 -15.17 -1.29
N GLU A 41 23.01 -14.80 -0.86
CA GLU A 41 23.91 -15.77 -0.27
C GLU A 41 23.31 -16.28 1.07
N PRO A 42 23.50 -17.55 1.48
CA PRO A 42 22.82 -18.11 2.65
C PRO A 42 22.97 -17.30 3.96
N VAL A 43 24.11 -16.64 4.16
CA VAL A 43 24.38 -15.80 5.35
C VAL A 43 23.86 -14.37 5.18
N GLU A 44 23.70 -13.90 3.95
CA GLU A 44 23.26 -12.54 3.64
C GLU A 44 21.82 -12.32 4.12
N TRP A 45 20.91 -13.26 3.82
CA TRP A 45 19.52 -13.13 4.25
C TRP A 45 19.40 -13.04 5.77
N GLN A 46 20.08 -13.92 6.51
CA GLN A 46 20.05 -13.90 7.97
C GLN A 46 20.55 -12.55 8.53
N THR A 47 21.62 -12.00 7.95
CA THR A 47 22.16 -10.69 8.36
C THR A 47 21.14 -9.56 8.16
N ARG A 48 20.45 -9.56 7.03
CA ARG A 48 19.42 -8.55 6.70
C ARG A 48 18.20 -8.69 7.60
N ARG A 49 17.78 -9.92 7.84
CA ARG A 49 16.71 -10.28 8.77
C ARG A 49 16.99 -9.79 10.18
N ASP A 50 18.21 -10.01 10.69
CA ASP A 50 18.64 -9.52 12.00
C ASP A 50 18.63 -7.99 12.06
N ALA A 51 19.04 -7.30 10.98
CA ALA A 51 18.98 -5.84 10.89
C ALA A 51 17.53 -5.31 10.89
N ILE A 52 16.60 -6.01 10.22
CA ILE A 52 15.15 -5.70 10.27
C ILE A 52 14.64 -5.84 11.70
N LEU A 53 14.92 -6.97 12.36
CA LEU A 53 14.51 -7.21 13.74
C LEU A 53 15.07 -6.12 14.68
N ALA A 54 16.34 -5.75 14.53
CA ALA A 54 16.96 -4.67 15.31
C ALA A 54 16.28 -3.32 15.07
N ALA A 55 15.87 -3.00 13.84
CA ALA A 55 15.16 -1.77 13.51
C ALA A 55 13.74 -1.71 14.14
N LEU A 56 13.13 -2.87 14.39
CA LEU A 56 11.80 -2.98 15.00
C LEU A 56 11.82 -2.89 16.53
N GLN A 57 12.93 -3.25 17.20
CA GLN A 57 13.05 -3.26 18.66
C GLN A 57 12.68 -1.94 19.37
N PRO A 58 13.10 -0.74 18.91
CA PRO A 58 12.76 0.50 19.60
C PRO A 58 11.30 0.94 19.38
N ILE A 59 10.58 0.32 18.43
CA ILE A 59 9.22 0.72 18.07
C ILE A 59 8.26 0.30 19.20
N GLY A 60 7.50 1.27 19.70
CA GLY A 60 6.63 1.09 20.87
C GLY A 60 7.27 1.44 22.21
N GLN A 61 8.57 1.80 22.24
CA GLN A 61 9.27 2.24 23.46
C GLN A 61 9.31 3.77 23.62
N HIS A 62 9.02 4.54 22.56
CA HIS A 62 9.10 6.01 22.57
C HIS A 62 7.73 6.68 22.77
N GLY A 63 7.77 7.92 23.28
CA GLY A 63 6.64 8.73 23.75
C GLY A 63 5.62 9.14 22.68
N PRO A 64 4.64 9.98 23.04
CA PRO A 64 3.36 10.13 22.32
C PRO A 64 3.41 10.91 20.98
N ASP A 65 4.59 11.37 20.54
CA ASP A 65 4.72 12.23 19.35
C ASP A 65 4.68 11.39 18.06
N LEU A 66 3.54 11.43 17.36
CA LEU A 66 3.34 10.68 16.13
C LEU A 66 4.12 11.26 14.95
N ALA A 67 4.42 12.56 14.96
CA ALA A 67 5.19 13.21 13.90
C ALA A 67 6.66 12.75 13.88
N THR A 68 7.21 12.32 15.01
CA THR A 68 8.61 11.84 15.13
C THR A 68 8.74 10.34 15.39
N ALA A 69 7.62 9.62 15.48
CA ALA A 69 7.61 8.18 15.72
C ALA A 69 8.35 7.40 14.62
N ALA A 70 9.13 6.41 15.06
CA ALA A 70 9.80 5.49 14.14
C ALA A 70 8.78 4.68 13.34
N SER A 71 9.04 4.53 12.03
CA SER A 71 8.17 3.75 11.15
C SER A 71 8.38 2.25 11.35
N ILE A 72 7.29 1.47 11.37
CA ILE A 72 7.35 0.00 11.31
C ILE A 72 7.99 -0.51 10.01
N ARG A 73 7.98 0.32 8.96
CA ARG A 73 8.53 0.01 7.66
C ARG A 73 10.04 0.26 7.64
N VAL A 74 10.80 -0.79 7.30
CA VAL A 74 12.27 -0.72 7.20
C VAL A 74 12.70 -0.24 5.80
N ARG A 75 12.76 1.09 5.61
CA ARG A 75 13.03 1.71 4.29
C ARG A 75 14.45 1.50 3.75
N ALA A 76 15.43 1.33 4.64
CA ALA A 76 16.83 1.14 4.24
C ALA A 76 17.07 -0.17 3.46
N ASP A 77 16.16 -1.13 3.65
CA ASP A 77 16.13 -2.42 2.97
C ASP A 77 14.68 -2.85 2.74
N GLU A 78 14.01 -2.16 1.83
CA GLU A 78 12.59 -2.34 1.52
C GLU A 78 12.30 -3.73 0.91
N ILE A 79 13.19 -4.26 0.06
CA ILE A 79 12.99 -5.62 -0.48
C ILE A 79 13.19 -6.67 0.60
N GLY A 80 14.19 -6.49 1.49
CA GLY A 80 14.35 -7.36 2.66
C GLY A 80 13.12 -7.31 3.55
N TRP A 81 12.52 -6.13 3.72
CA TRP A 81 11.25 -5.96 4.42
C TRP A 81 10.11 -6.75 3.77
N TYR A 82 10.00 -6.79 2.44
CA TYR A 82 8.98 -7.60 1.75
C TYR A 82 9.20 -9.09 1.96
N VAL A 83 10.44 -9.55 1.82
CA VAL A 83 10.81 -10.96 2.05
C VAL A 83 10.45 -11.36 3.48
N PHE A 84 10.80 -10.52 4.46
CA PHE A 84 10.46 -10.74 5.86
C PHE A 84 8.94 -10.81 6.09
N LEU A 85 8.17 -9.89 5.52
CA LEU A 85 6.70 -9.92 5.63
C LEU A 85 6.08 -11.17 4.99
N CYS A 86 6.64 -11.66 3.89
CA CYS A 86 6.17 -12.89 3.25
C CYS A 86 6.48 -14.13 4.10
N GLU A 87 7.68 -14.22 4.69
CA GLU A 87 8.01 -15.26 5.66
C GLU A 87 7.05 -15.24 6.86
N GLN A 88 6.82 -14.07 7.46
CA GLN A 88 5.87 -13.94 8.56
C GLN A 88 4.47 -14.35 8.12
N ALA A 89 3.97 -13.90 6.97
CA ALA A 89 2.66 -14.30 6.48
C ALA A 89 2.51 -15.82 6.27
N LEU A 90 3.56 -16.48 5.79
CA LEU A 90 3.55 -17.91 5.51
C LEU A 90 3.71 -18.75 6.79
N ASP A 91 4.63 -18.37 7.67
CA ASP A 91 5.07 -19.24 8.75
C ASP A 91 4.57 -18.75 10.14
N ASP A 92 4.25 -17.46 10.28
CA ASP A 92 3.76 -16.84 11.51
C ASP A 92 2.81 -15.64 11.29
N PRO A 93 1.60 -15.88 10.75
CA PRO A 93 0.68 -14.80 10.37
C PRO A 93 0.17 -13.97 11.57
N LEU A 94 0.42 -14.40 12.80
CA LEU A 94 0.11 -13.62 14.00
C LEU A 94 1.11 -12.47 14.23
N CYS A 95 2.31 -12.57 13.65
CA CYS A 95 3.45 -11.66 13.82
C CYS A 95 3.80 -10.84 12.57
N VAL A 96 2.80 -10.54 11.75
CA VAL A 96 2.96 -9.71 10.54
C VAL A 96 2.24 -8.37 10.68
N ASP A 97 2.85 -7.25 10.27
CA ASP A 97 2.10 -5.99 10.15
C ASP A 97 1.11 -6.07 8.98
N VAL A 98 -0.18 -6.07 9.28
CA VAL A 98 -1.24 -6.32 8.27
C VAL A 98 -1.31 -5.26 7.20
N SER A 99 -1.00 -3.99 7.52
CA SER A 99 -1.06 -2.89 6.55
C SER A 99 0.14 -2.89 5.61
N GLN A 100 1.35 -3.21 6.11
CA GLN A 100 2.52 -3.37 5.25
C GLN A 100 2.42 -4.67 4.44
N ALA A 101 1.90 -5.74 5.03
CA ALA A 101 1.64 -7.02 4.38
C ALA A 101 0.67 -6.85 3.20
N SER A 102 -0.49 -6.20 3.42
CA SER A 102 -1.51 -6.04 2.39
C SER A 102 -1.00 -5.33 1.13
N ARG A 103 0.04 -4.49 1.26
CA ARG A 103 0.68 -3.82 0.13
C ARG A 103 1.82 -4.62 -0.49
N ALA A 104 2.65 -5.30 0.30
CA ALA A 104 3.86 -5.96 -0.18
C ALA A 104 3.60 -7.35 -0.78
N LEU A 105 2.79 -8.18 -0.10
CA LEU A 105 2.53 -9.56 -0.51
C LEU A 105 1.97 -9.69 -1.93
N PRO A 106 1.03 -8.85 -2.40
CA PRO A 106 0.44 -9.02 -3.72
C PRO A 106 1.49 -9.02 -4.85
N PHE A 107 2.55 -8.22 -4.74
CA PHE A 107 3.62 -8.19 -5.74
C PHE A 107 4.42 -9.51 -5.78
N ILE A 108 4.76 -10.05 -4.60
CA ILE A 108 5.52 -11.30 -4.49
C ILE A 108 4.65 -12.49 -4.89
N HIS A 109 3.37 -12.47 -4.53
CA HIS A 109 2.39 -13.44 -5.00
C HIS A 109 2.25 -13.41 -6.53
N SER A 110 2.18 -12.22 -7.14
CA SER A 110 2.10 -12.05 -8.60
C SER A 110 3.32 -12.61 -9.33
N LEU A 111 4.51 -12.45 -8.74
CA LEU A 111 5.75 -13.07 -9.22
C LEU A 111 5.65 -14.59 -9.19
N GLY A 112 5.25 -15.16 -8.05
CA GLY A 112 5.07 -16.60 -7.89
C GLY A 112 4.03 -17.19 -8.85
N ALA A 113 2.94 -16.47 -9.11
CA ALA A 113 1.85 -16.93 -9.97
C ALA A 113 2.33 -17.17 -11.40
N ARG A 114 3.30 -16.37 -11.86
CA ARG A 114 3.85 -16.40 -13.22
C ARG A 114 5.25 -17.00 -13.32
N TRP A 115 5.83 -17.44 -12.20
CA TRP A 115 7.20 -17.92 -12.16
C TRP A 115 7.47 -19.12 -13.08
N GLN A 116 6.43 -19.89 -13.42
CA GLN A 116 6.52 -20.99 -14.39
C GLN A 116 6.91 -20.56 -15.81
N TYR A 117 6.83 -19.26 -16.13
CA TYR A 117 7.22 -18.69 -17.42
C TYR A 117 8.60 -18.00 -17.40
N ALA A 118 9.33 -18.08 -16.28
CA ALA A 118 10.60 -17.39 -16.10
C ALA A 118 11.71 -17.88 -17.07
N ASP A 119 11.61 -19.12 -17.57
CA ASP A 119 12.52 -19.70 -18.55
C ASP A 119 12.46 -18.99 -19.92
N ARG A 120 11.33 -18.34 -20.22
CA ARG A 120 11.13 -17.52 -21.42
C ARG A 120 11.63 -16.08 -21.28
N VAL A 121 12.13 -15.71 -20.09
CA VAL A 121 12.61 -14.35 -19.79
C VAL A 121 14.13 -14.36 -19.64
N ALA A 122 14.83 -14.10 -20.73
CA ALA A 122 16.28 -13.89 -20.71
C ALA A 122 16.63 -12.67 -19.82
N GLY A 123 17.61 -12.85 -18.94
CA GLY A 123 18.08 -11.80 -18.01
C GLY A 123 17.31 -11.72 -16.68
N ILE A 124 16.25 -12.51 -16.45
CA ILE A 124 15.44 -12.40 -15.21
C ILE A 124 16.25 -12.67 -13.93
N GLN A 125 17.19 -13.60 -13.97
CA GLN A 125 18.05 -13.93 -12.81
C GLN A 125 19.00 -12.77 -12.47
N GLU A 126 19.54 -12.10 -13.47
CA GLU A 126 20.38 -10.92 -13.26
C GLU A 126 19.55 -9.77 -12.69
N LYS A 127 18.36 -9.52 -13.22
CA LYS A 127 17.47 -8.47 -12.71
C LYS A 127 17.00 -8.74 -11.28
N LEU A 128 16.71 -9.99 -10.91
CA LEU A 128 16.42 -10.37 -9.52
C LEU A 128 17.64 -10.17 -8.60
N ARG A 129 18.86 -10.40 -9.09
CA ARG A 129 20.08 -10.07 -8.33
C ARG A 129 20.23 -8.56 -8.14
N GLU A 130 19.96 -7.75 -9.17
CA GLU A 130 19.96 -6.29 -9.03
C GLU A 130 18.91 -5.81 -8.03
N LEU A 131 17.71 -6.40 -8.05
CA LEU A 131 16.62 -6.12 -7.12
C LEU A 131 17.07 -6.23 -5.67
N VAL A 132 17.73 -7.34 -5.30
CA VAL A 132 18.15 -7.58 -3.91
C VAL A 132 19.42 -6.83 -3.51
N THR A 133 20.22 -6.36 -4.47
CA THR A 133 21.51 -5.67 -4.22
C THR A 133 21.40 -4.15 -4.44
N LYS A 134 21.30 -3.73 -5.71
CA LYS A 134 21.34 -2.32 -6.16
C LYS A 134 20.06 -1.56 -5.80
N TYR A 135 18.91 -2.22 -5.86
CA TYR A 135 17.59 -1.60 -5.66
C TYR A 135 16.95 -1.94 -4.32
N LYS A 136 17.73 -2.39 -3.33
CA LYS A 136 17.20 -2.88 -2.06
C LYS A 136 16.30 -1.89 -1.31
N ALA A 137 16.56 -0.59 -1.43
CA ALA A 137 15.80 0.47 -0.76
C ALA A 137 14.62 1.01 -1.60
N ASP A 138 14.61 0.74 -2.92
CA ASP A 138 13.56 1.20 -3.84
C ASP A 138 13.24 0.11 -4.89
N PRO A 139 12.67 -1.03 -4.46
CA PRO A 139 12.50 -2.21 -5.30
C PRO A 139 11.32 -2.14 -6.26
N ASP A 140 10.37 -1.22 -6.03
CA ASP A 140 9.05 -1.26 -6.67
C ASP A 140 9.12 -1.11 -8.21
N GLY A 141 10.08 -0.33 -8.71
CA GLY A 141 10.32 -0.18 -10.15
C GLY A 141 10.79 -1.49 -10.80
N VAL A 142 11.78 -2.14 -10.21
CA VAL A 142 12.35 -3.39 -10.73
C VAL A 142 11.37 -4.55 -10.60
N ILE A 143 10.62 -4.64 -9.49
CA ILE A 143 9.54 -5.61 -9.36
C ILE A 143 8.51 -5.42 -10.49
N PHE A 144 8.12 -4.17 -10.78
CA PHE A 144 7.17 -3.88 -11.85
C PHE A 144 7.70 -4.30 -13.23
N GLU A 145 8.98 -4.03 -13.54
CA GLU A 145 9.63 -4.52 -14.77
C GLU A 145 9.56 -6.04 -14.90
N ILE A 146 9.89 -6.77 -13.81
CA ILE A 146 9.86 -8.24 -13.79
C ILE A 146 8.44 -8.76 -14.00
N LEU A 147 7.43 -8.15 -13.36
CA LEU A 147 6.04 -8.55 -13.50
C LEU A 147 5.51 -8.30 -14.91
N VAL A 148 5.88 -7.18 -15.54
CA VAL A 148 5.55 -6.90 -16.95
C VAL A 148 6.19 -7.96 -17.85
N ALA A 149 7.49 -8.25 -17.67
CA ALA A 149 8.20 -9.27 -18.44
C ALA A 149 7.53 -10.65 -18.33
N LEU A 150 7.21 -11.10 -17.12
CA LEU A 150 6.53 -12.37 -16.88
C LEU A 150 5.11 -12.40 -17.45
N SER A 151 4.43 -11.25 -17.50
CA SER A 151 3.09 -11.16 -18.10
C SER A 151 3.13 -11.31 -19.63
N TYR A 152 4.15 -10.76 -20.31
CA TYR A 152 4.38 -11.05 -21.72
C TYR A 152 4.74 -12.52 -21.94
N ALA A 153 5.61 -13.09 -21.09
CA ALA A 153 5.99 -14.50 -21.18
C ALA A 153 4.79 -15.45 -20.98
N GLU A 154 3.88 -15.13 -20.05
CA GLU A 154 2.61 -15.83 -19.85
C GLU A 154 1.73 -15.84 -21.11
N MET A 155 1.77 -14.75 -21.90
CA MET A 155 1.08 -14.64 -23.19
C MET A 155 1.79 -15.36 -24.34
N GLY A 156 2.90 -16.05 -24.07
CA GLY A 156 3.63 -16.86 -25.05
C GLY A 156 4.75 -16.13 -25.79
N TYR A 157 5.17 -14.96 -25.33
CA TYR A 157 6.34 -14.25 -25.86
C TYR A 157 7.65 -14.84 -25.34
N ASP A 158 8.70 -14.69 -26.14
CA ASP A 158 10.07 -14.73 -25.65
C ASP A 158 10.47 -13.30 -25.26
N VAL A 159 11.02 -13.14 -24.06
CA VAL A 159 11.31 -11.83 -23.46
C VAL A 159 12.78 -11.73 -23.13
N GLU A 160 13.39 -10.59 -23.42
CA GLU A 160 14.74 -10.24 -23.02
C GLU A 160 14.70 -8.96 -22.18
N MET A 161 15.18 -9.04 -20.94
CA MET A 161 15.40 -7.87 -20.10
C MET A 161 16.71 -7.21 -20.54
N LEU A 162 16.63 -5.99 -21.07
CA LEU A 162 17.78 -5.32 -21.65
C LEU A 162 18.66 -4.68 -20.57
N PRO A 163 19.98 -4.85 -20.63
CA PRO A 163 20.89 -4.23 -19.67
C PRO A 163 20.95 -2.71 -19.88
N GLN A 164 21.04 -1.97 -18.79
CA GLN A 164 21.25 -0.52 -18.85
C GLN A 164 22.73 -0.22 -19.12
N ALA A 165 23.02 0.54 -20.17
CA ALA A 165 24.38 0.94 -20.53
C ALA A 165 24.51 2.48 -20.62
N PRO A 166 24.60 3.20 -19.48
CA PRO A 166 24.79 4.65 -19.51
C PRO A 166 26.03 5.05 -20.32
N PRO A 167 25.98 6.13 -21.12
CA PRO A 167 24.89 7.11 -21.23
C PRO A 167 23.79 6.73 -22.24
N ALA A 168 23.88 5.57 -22.90
CA ALA A 168 22.87 5.14 -23.86
C ALA A 168 21.55 4.82 -23.13
N LYS A 169 20.45 5.40 -23.62
CA LYS A 169 19.09 5.06 -23.17
C LYS A 169 18.63 3.86 -23.98
N SER A 170 18.15 2.83 -23.31
CA SER A 170 17.56 1.64 -23.89
C SER A 170 16.22 1.38 -23.21
N PRO A 171 15.25 0.81 -23.92
CA PRO A 171 14.02 0.36 -23.29
C PRO A 171 14.35 -0.77 -22.30
N ASP A 172 13.45 -1.01 -21.34
CA ASP A 172 13.66 -2.04 -20.32
C ASP A 172 13.59 -3.48 -20.89
N LEU A 173 12.68 -3.74 -21.84
CA LEU A 173 12.46 -5.07 -22.40
C LEU A 173 12.45 -5.06 -23.93
N LYS A 174 12.82 -6.21 -24.49
CA LYS A 174 12.52 -6.62 -25.85
C LYS A 174 11.65 -7.86 -25.80
N VAL A 175 10.54 -7.89 -26.51
CA VAL A 175 9.64 -9.05 -26.57
C VAL A 175 9.45 -9.50 -28.01
N SER A 176 9.40 -10.81 -28.23
CA SER A 176 9.30 -11.40 -29.56
C SER A 176 8.27 -12.53 -29.59
N TYR A 177 7.48 -12.57 -30.66
CA TYR A 177 6.50 -13.62 -30.94
C TYR A 177 6.52 -13.96 -32.43
N GLY A 178 7.16 -15.08 -32.79
CA GLY A 178 7.42 -15.40 -34.20
C GLY A 178 8.27 -14.33 -34.88
N ASN A 179 7.75 -13.69 -35.93
CA ASN A 179 8.44 -12.61 -36.66
C ASN A 179 8.13 -11.21 -36.13
N PHE A 180 7.38 -11.12 -35.03
CA PHE A 180 6.95 -9.86 -34.45
C PHE A 180 7.83 -9.49 -33.27
N GLU A 181 8.24 -8.23 -33.20
CA GLU A 181 9.13 -7.68 -32.16
C GLU A 181 8.53 -6.38 -31.61
N LEU A 182 8.58 -6.22 -30.29
CA LEU A 182 8.20 -5.01 -29.57
C LEU A 182 9.26 -4.64 -28.55
N PHE A 183 9.43 -3.34 -28.35
CA PHE A 183 10.20 -2.80 -27.24
C PHE A 183 9.26 -2.30 -26.16
N VAL A 184 9.56 -2.62 -24.90
CA VAL A 184 8.69 -2.28 -23.77
C VAL A 184 9.47 -1.47 -22.76
N GLU A 185 8.92 -0.32 -22.39
CA GLU A 185 9.47 0.55 -21.37
C GLU A 185 8.55 0.57 -20.15
N CYS A 186 9.13 0.40 -18.97
CA CYS A 186 8.41 0.35 -17.70
C CYS A 186 8.74 1.58 -16.85
N LYS A 187 7.72 2.20 -16.26
CA LYS A 187 7.90 3.28 -15.29
C LYS A 187 7.01 3.07 -14.09
N ARG A 188 7.57 3.21 -12.89
CA ARG A 188 6.83 3.21 -11.63
C ARG A 188 6.88 4.59 -11.00
N LEU A 189 5.71 5.16 -10.67
CA LEU A 189 5.65 6.37 -9.86
C LEU A 189 5.77 6.04 -8.37
N SER A 190 6.33 6.99 -7.62
CA SER A 190 6.39 6.93 -6.15
C SER A 190 5.00 6.76 -5.54
N ARG A 191 4.93 5.98 -4.46
CA ARG A 191 3.69 5.55 -3.78
C ARG A 191 2.76 6.70 -3.38
N ARG A 192 3.33 7.76 -2.83
CA ARG A 192 2.64 9.04 -2.55
C ARG A 192 3.33 10.16 -3.30
N SER A 193 2.59 11.23 -3.56
CA SER A 193 3.19 12.49 -3.99
C SER A 193 4.02 13.09 -2.83
N GLU A 194 5.08 13.84 -3.16
CA GLU A 194 5.84 14.59 -2.16
C GLU A 194 4.93 15.56 -1.39
N TYR A 195 3.94 16.12 -2.08
CA TYR A 195 2.92 16.95 -1.49
C TYR A 195 2.04 16.17 -0.50
N GLY A 196 1.57 14.96 -0.84
CA GLY A 196 0.75 14.14 0.04
C GLY A 196 1.49 13.71 1.32
N GLU A 197 2.78 13.42 1.24
CA GLU A 197 3.61 13.17 2.44
C GLU A 197 3.76 14.44 3.29
N LYS A 198 3.98 15.60 2.67
CA LYS A 198 4.05 16.88 3.37
C LYS A 198 2.73 17.20 4.07
N GLU A 199 1.60 17.08 3.37
CA GLU A 199 0.25 17.32 3.92
C GLU A 199 -0.03 16.41 5.13
N ARG A 200 0.30 15.11 5.02
CA ARG A 200 0.19 14.17 6.14
C ARG A 200 0.99 14.64 7.35
N ASN A 201 2.23 15.04 7.16
CA ASN A 201 3.11 15.48 8.25
C ASN A 201 2.64 16.80 8.88
N GLU A 202 2.13 17.75 8.09
CA GLU A 202 1.54 18.99 8.63
C GLU A 202 0.28 18.69 9.44
N PHE A 203 -0.60 17.80 8.96
CA PHE A 203 -1.76 17.36 9.74
C PHE A 203 -1.36 16.74 11.08
N LEU A 204 -0.36 15.84 11.09
CA LEU A 204 0.10 15.20 12.33
C LEU A 204 0.58 16.21 13.37
N ARG A 205 1.24 17.30 12.95
CA ARG A 205 1.62 18.39 13.88
C ARG A 205 0.41 19.07 14.53
N VAL A 206 -0.66 19.29 13.76
CA VAL A 206 -1.90 19.89 14.28
C VAL A 206 -2.61 18.91 15.25
N TRP A 207 -2.60 17.61 14.93
CA TRP A 207 -3.15 16.57 15.79
C TRP A 207 -2.36 16.40 17.11
N ASP A 208 -1.04 16.35 17.03
CA ASP A 208 -0.16 16.15 18.19
C ASP A 208 -0.30 17.30 19.20
N ALA A 209 -0.53 18.54 18.74
CA ALA A 209 -0.81 19.69 19.60
C ALA A 209 -2.08 19.51 20.46
N ALA A 210 -3.04 18.69 20.00
CA ALA A 210 -4.28 18.42 20.71
C ALA A 210 -4.26 17.12 21.55
N SER A 211 -3.26 16.26 21.35
CA SER A 211 -3.27 14.88 21.85
C SER A 211 -3.29 14.78 23.38
N ALA A 212 -2.52 15.65 24.07
CA ALA A 212 -2.51 15.68 25.54
C ALA A 212 -3.87 16.10 26.12
N PHE A 213 -4.49 17.14 25.53
CA PHE A 213 -5.82 17.59 25.95
C PHE A 213 -6.89 16.51 25.74
N LEU A 214 -6.85 15.80 24.61
CA LEU A 214 -7.78 14.69 24.35
C LEU A 214 -7.63 13.57 25.38
N ALA A 215 -6.39 13.20 25.72
CA ALA A 215 -6.12 12.18 26.73
C ALA A 215 -6.60 12.61 28.13
N GLU A 216 -6.40 13.87 28.51
CA GLU A 216 -6.89 14.44 29.77
C GLU A 216 -8.42 14.55 29.82
N ASN A 217 -9.05 14.89 28.69
CA ASN A 217 -10.50 14.96 28.57
C ASN A 217 -11.15 13.59 28.86
N GLY A 218 -10.51 12.50 28.44
CA GLY A 218 -10.89 11.12 28.81
C GLY A 218 -12.22 10.64 28.22
N GLN A 219 -12.91 11.45 27.41
CA GLN A 219 -14.09 11.01 26.69
C GLN A 219 -13.69 10.15 25.50
N TRP A 220 -14.38 9.04 25.31
CA TRP A 220 -14.16 8.16 24.17
C TRP A 220 -14.82 8.75 22.93
N ILE A 221 -14.04 9.29 21.99
CA ILE A 221 -14.56 10.05 20.85
C ILE A 221 -13.94 9.59 19.53
N TRP A 222 -14.75 9.48 18.48
CA TRP A 222 -14.28 9.42 17.10
C TRP A 222 -14.66 10.71 16.38
N PHE A 223 -13.70 11.31 15.68
CA PHE A 223 -13.91 12.47 14.84
C PHE A 223 -14.02 12.07 13.37
N ASP A 224 -14.96 12.68 12.66
CA ASP A 224 -15.04 12.67 11.20
C ASP A 224 -14.73 14.09 10.72
N ALA A 225 -13.57 14.26 10.10
CA ALA A 225 -13.00 15.56 9.76
C ALA A 225 -12.77 15.70 8.25
N LYS A 226 -13.36 16.75 7.69
CA LYS A 226 -13.15 17.19 6.32
C LYS A 226 -12.54 18.59 6.35
N PHE A 227 -11.32 18.71 5.85
CA PHE A 227 -10.58 19.97 5.80
C PHE A 227 -10.68 20.57 4.40
N HIS A 228 -11.23 21.79 4.33
CA HIS A 228 -11.51 22.54 3.10
C HIS A 228 -10.34 23.44 2.67
N VAL A 229 -9.27 23.45 3.46
CA VAL A 229 -8.02 24.18 3.18
C VAL A 229 -6.82 23.22 3.28
N GLU A 230 -5.68 23.62 2.70
CA GLU A 230 -4.45 22.84 2.80
C GLU A 230 -4.01 22.71 4.26
N ALA A 231 -3.51 21.54 4.68
CA ALA A 231 -3.03 21.31 6.04
C ALA A 231 -2.03 22.37 6.52
N SER A 232 -1.17 22.86 5.62
CA SER A 232 -0.16 23.89 5.91
C SER A 232 -0.73 25.27 6.23
N SER A 233 -2.00 25.53 5.91
CA SER A 233 -2.66 26.80 6.26
C SER A 233 -3.33 26.76 7.64
N LEU A 234 -3.51 25.58 8.23
CA LEU A 234 -4.10 25.45 9.55
C LEU A 234 -3.06 25.87 10.61
N PRO A 235 -3.44 26.73 11.57
CA PRO A 235 -2.60 26.98 12.74
C PRO A 235 -2.31 25.68 13.49
N THR A 236 -1.10 25.51 14.03
CA THR A 236 -0.74 24.31 14.81
C THR A 236 -1.72 24.03 15.96
N GLY A 237 -2.27 25.08 16.60
CA GLY A 237 -3.25 24.97 17.68
C GLY A 237 -4.71 24.77 17.24
N TYR A 238 -5.01 24.70 15.94
CA TYR A 238 -6.39 24.74 15.42
C TYR A 238 -7.31 23.68 16.07
N LEU A 239 -6.89 22.41 16.08
CA LEU A 239 -7.68 21.34 16.69
C LEU A 239 -7.73 21.46 18.22
N LEU A 240 -6.63 21.88 18.86
CA LEU A 240 -6.57 22.06 20.30
C LEU A 240 -7.59 23.11 20.78
N ASP A 241 -7.62 24.26 20.11
CA ASP A 241 -8.52 25.36 20.46
C ASP A 241 -9.99 24.97 20.22
N LEU A 242 -10.27 24.29 19.10
CA LEU A 242 -11.59 23.73 18.82
C LEU A 242 -12.03 22.76 19.91
N PHE A 243 -11.19 21.78 20.26
CA PHE A 243 -11.54 20.76 21.24
C PHE A 243 -11.70 21.34 22.65
N LYS A 244 -10.87 22.32 23.05
CA LYS A 244 -11.06 23.06 24.31
C LYS A 244 -12.40 23.77 24.39
N ALA A 245 -12.87 24.32 23.28
CA ALA A 245 -14.13 25.04 23.23
C ALA A 245 -15.37 24.13 23.20
N LYS A 246 -15.23 22.92 22.66
CA LYS A 246 -16.37 22.06 22.32
C LYS A 246 -16.48 20.77 23.13
N LEU A 247 -15.40 20.30 23.75
CA LEU A 247 -15.41 19.09 24.58
C LEU A 247 -15.58 19.42 26.07
N PRO A 248 -16.18 18.51 26.86
CA PRO A 248 -16.76 17.22 26.45
C PRO A 248 -18.06 17.39 25.66
N LEU A 249 -18.35 16.40 24.80
CA LEU A 249 -19.63 16.28 24.10
C LEU A 249 -20.76 16.11 25.12
N LYS A 250 -21.88 16.78 24.88
CA LYS A 250 -23.13 16.68 25.64
C LYS A 250 -24.05 15.61 25.07
N GLY A 251 -23.98 15.38 23.76
CA GLY A 251 -24.70 14.33 23.03
C GLY A 251 -23.82 13.17 22.62
N SER A 252 -24.45 12.14 22.01
CA SER A 252 -23.73 11.01 21.41
C SER A 252 -23.04 11.38 20.10
N GLU A 253 -23.50 12.43 19.43
CA GLU A 253 -22.95 12.94 18.18
C GLU A 253 -23.22 14.44 18.06
N GLU A 254 -22.21 15.22 17.67
CA GLU A 254 -22.30 16.68 17.51
C GLU A 254 -21.44 17.19 16.34
N VAL A 255 -21.89 18.27 15.70
CA VAL A 255 -21.06 19.07 14.79
C VAL A 255 -20.25 20.05 15.63
N LEU A 256 -18.92 19.92 15.63
CA LEU A 256 -18.04 20.79 16.40
C LEU A 256 -17.82 22.13 15.69
N VAL A 257 -17.58 22.03 14.38
CA VAL A 257 -17.40 23.16 13.47
C VAL A 257 -17.91 22.80 12.08
N ASP A 258 -18.50 23.79 11.43
CA ASP A 258 -18.86 23.81 10.02
C ASP A 258 -18.48 25.21 9.54
N SER A 259 -17.28 25.34 9.00
CA SER A 259 -16.68 26.61 8.60
C SER A 259 -15.97 26.50 7.25
N ALA A 260 -15.43 27.62 6.76
CA ALA A 260 -14.67 27.64 5.52
C ALA A 260 -13.37 26.82 5.58
N GLU A 261 -12.83 26.57 6.77
CA GLU A 261 -11.60 25.81 6.97
C GLU A 261 -11.84 24.31 7.12
N ALA A 262 -12.90 23.92 7.84
CA ALA A 262 -13.21 22.52 8.07
C ALA A 262 -14.66 22.27 8.49
N THR A 263 -15.15 21.08 8.15
CA THR A 263 -16.32 20.46 8.77
C THR A 263 -15.83 19.33 9.66
N ILE A 264 -16.04 19.42 10.97
CA ILE A 264 -15.64 18.39 11.93
C ILE A 264 -16.83 17.98 12.77
N ARG A 265 -17.14 16.70 12.72
CA ARG A 265 -18.14 16.04 13.54
C ARG A 265 -17.45 15.14 14.56
N ALA A 266 -18.10 14.95 15.70
CA ALA A 266 -17.62 14.10 16.76
C ALA A 266 -18.73 13.16 17.22
N ARG A 267 -18.38 11.90 17.48
CA ARG A 267 -19.29 10.89 18.00
C ARG A 267 -18.64 10.19 19.19
N THR A 268 -19.41 9.92 20.24
CA THR A 268 -18.94 9.09 21.35
C THR A 268 -18.76 7.64 20.90
N ILE A 269 -17.60 7.05 21.16
CA ILE A 269 -17.37 5.61 20.89
C ILE A 269 -18.17 4.79 21.91
N ASN A 270 -18.83 3.73 21.42
CA ASN A 270 -19.54 2.79 22.27
C ASN A 270 -18.54 1.86 22.99
N HIS A 271 -17.95 2.35 24.09
CA HIS A 271 -16.96 1.61 24.88
C HIS A 271 -17.49 0.27 25.39
N ARG A 272 -18.81 0.14 25.69
CA ARG A 272 -19.41 -1.14 26.08
C ARG A 272 -19.29 -2.17 24.96
N ARG A 273 -19.59 -1.80 23.71
CA ARG A 273 -19.41 -2.68 22.54
C ARG A 273 -17.93 -3.06 22.36
N VAL A 274 -17.01 -2.12 22.58
CA VAL A 274 -15.56 -2.36 22.50
C VAL A 274 -15.14 -3.37 23.57
N HIS A 275 -15.54 -3.18 24.82
CA HIS A 275 -15.25 -4.09 25.92
C HIS A 275 -15.86 -5.47 25.71
N ASP A 276 -17.11 -5.54 25.26
CA ASP A 276 -17.78 -6.79 24.92
C ASP A 276 -17.01 -7.55 23.82
N HIS A 277 -16.51 -6.84 22.80
CA HIS A 277 -15.68 -7.43 21.76
C HIS A 277 -14.33 -7.94 22.30
N LEU A 278 -13.59 -7.11 23.03
CA LEU A 278 -12.27 -7.46 23.60
C LEU A 278 -12.34 -8.55 24.68
N SER A 279 -13.51 -8.74 25.31
CA SER A 279 -13.74 -9.85 26.23
C SER A 279 -13.74 -11.23 25.56
N ARG A 280 -14.04 -11.26 24.25
CA ARG A 280 -14.15 -12.50 23.45
C ARG A 280 -12.99 -12.66 22.47
N TRP A 281 -12.52 -11.55 21.92
CA TRP A 281 -11.57 -11.53 20.82
C TRP A 281 -10.30 -10.77 21.22
N ARG A 282 -9.23 -11.01 20.48
CA ARG A 282 -8.01 -10.20 20.53
C ARG A 282 -7.92 -9.45 19.20
N VAL A 283 -7.62 -8.16 19.27
CA VAL A 283 -7.54 -7.29 18.10
C VAL A 283 -6.11 -6.84 17.93
N LYS A 284 -5.55 -7.00 16.73
CA LYS A 284 -4.17 -6.64 16.44
C LYS A 284 -3.97 -5.12 16.57
N TYR A 285 -2.80 -4.69 17.04
CA TYR A 285 -2.47 -3.27 17.20
C TYR A 285 -1.14 -2.91 16.48
N PRO A 286 -1.14 -1.85 15.64
CA PRO A 286 -2.30 -1.20 15.04
C PRO A 286 -2.95 -2.11 13.97
N SER A 287 -4.24 -1.91 13.68
CA SER A 287 -4.92 -2.61 12.57
C SER A 287 -6.17 -1.88 12.10
N ALA A 288 -6.58 -2.13 10.85
CA ALA A 288 -7.86 -1.64 10.33
C ALA A 288 -9.05 -2.17 11.14
N GLN A 289 -8.96 -3.40 11.64
CA GLN A 289 -9.97 -3.98 12.55
C GLN A 289 -10.15 -3.14 13.82
N LEU A 290 -9.07 -2.63 14.40
CA LEU A 290 -9.17 -1.75 15.56
C LEU A 290 -9.85 -0.42 15.20
N SER A 291 -9.47 0.18 14.08
CA SER A 291 -10.09 1.43 13.60
C SER A 291 -11.59 1.26 13.38
N VAL A 292 -12.01 0.17 12.70
CA VAL A 292 -13.43 -0.15 12.47
C VAL A 292 -14.17 -0.44 13.78
N LEU A 293 -13.54 -1.14 14.74
CA LEU A 293 -14.15 -1.41 16.04
C LEU A 293 -14.45 -0.12 16.82
N LEU A 294 -13.58 0.88 16.69
CA LEU A 294 -13.68 2.15 17.41
C LEU A 294 -14.55 3.18 16.67
N GLY A 295 -14.30 3.40 15.38
CA GLY A 295 -14.98 4.43 14.58
C GLY A 295 -16.23 3.94 13.86
N ALA A 296 -16.46 2.62 13.77
CA ALA A 296 -17.58 2.02 13.04
C ALA A 296 -17.66 2.55 11.59
N ASP A 297 -18.83 3.04 11.17
CA ASP A 297 -19.09 3.65 9.85
C ASP A 297 -18.26 4.92 9.60
N TRP A 298 -17.69 5.54 10.64
CA TRP A 298 -16.79 6.69 10.48
C TRP A 298 -15.34 6.30 10.25
N ALA A 299 -14.99 5.01 10.31
CA ALA A 299 -13.65 4.50 10.03
C ALA A 299 -13.70 3.42 8.93
N PRO A 300 -14.17 3.75 7.72
CA PRO A 300 -14.22 2.78 6.64
C PRO A 300 -12.81 2.27 6.31
N LEU A 301 -12.74 1.07 5.74
CA LEU A 301 -11.47 0.50 5.27
C LEU A 301 -10.82 1.45 4.25
N ASN A 302 -9.48 1.47 4.22
CA ASN A 302 -8.66 2.39 3.40
C ASN A 302 -8.76 3.88 3.78
N SER A 303 -9.45 4.24 4.86
CA SER A 303 -9.49 5.64 5.32
C SER A 303 -8.21 6.07 6.02
N GLU A 304 -7.90 7.37 5.91
CA GLU A 304 -6.78 7.99 6.62
C GLU A 304 -7.18 8.23 8.09
N VAL A 305 -6.75 7.33 8.96
CA VAL A 305 -7.06 7.36 10.39
C VAL A 305 -5.86 7.77 11.24
N THR A 306 -6.12 8.46 12.34
CA THR A 306 -5.17 8.66 13.44
C THR A 306 -5.83 8.24 14.75
N LEU A 307 -5.10 7.54 15.61
CA LEU A 307 -5.64 6.94 16.84
C LEU A 307 -4.74 7.23 18.05
N LEU A 308 -5.36 7.66 19.13
CA LEU A 308 -4.81 7.69 20.49
C LEU A 308 -5.56 6.67 21.34
N SER A 309 -4.84 5.96 22.23
CA SER A 309 -5.50 5.03 23.14
C SER A 309 -4.70 4.81 24.42
N ALA A 310 -5.42 4.60 25.52
CA ALA A 310 -4.91 3.96 26.73
C ALA A 310 -5.38 2.50 26.70
N SER A 311 -4.46 1.60 26.35
CA SER A 311 -4.76 0.18 26.19
C SER A 311 -3.71 -0.68 26.84
N LYS A 312 -4.18 -1.77 27.46
CA LYS A 312 -3.31 -2.87 27.86
C LYS A 312 -3.08 -3.75 26.65
N ARG A 313 -1.80 -4.00 26.36
CA ARG A 313 -1.36 -4.76 25.19
C ARG A 313 -0.60 -6.00 25.63
N SER A 314 -0.69 -7.04 24.81
CA SER A 314 0.09 -8.27 24.96
C SER A 314 0.75 -8.61 23.65
N GLU A 315 1.93 -9.21 23.73
CA GLU A 315 2.64 -9.74 22.59
C GLU A 315 2.44 -11.25 22.50
N ILE A 316 2.41 -11.78 21.27
CA ILE A 316 2.41 -13.22 21.04
C ILE A 316 3.75 -13.81 21.52
N ASN A 317 3.68 -14.81 22.39
CA ASN A 317 4.88 -15.53 22.82
C ASN A 317 5.55 -16.24 21.63
N GLY A 318 6.87 -16.13 21.51
CA GLY A 318 7.63 -16.66 20.38
C GLY A 318 7.46 -15.84 19.09
N CYS A 319 6.99 -14.60 19.19
CA CYS A 319 7.09 -13.61 18.12
C CYS A 319 8.51 -13.04 18.08
N GLU A 320 9.15 -13.04 16.91
CA GLU A 320 10.55 -12.58 16.82
C GLU A 320 10.68 -11.06 16.91
N ALA A 321 9.64 -10.34 16.49
CA ALA A 321 9.48 -8.92 16.71
C ALA A 321 8.17 -8.67 17.47
N GLY A 322 8.25 -8.46 18.78
CA GLY A 322 7.09 -8.30 19.67
C GLY A 322 6.07 -7.27 19.19
N VAL A 323 6.55 -6.15 18.63
CA VAL A 323 5.71 -5.10 18.05
C VAL A 323 4.78 -5.60 16.94
N LEU A 324 5.22 -6.58 16.14
CA LEU A 324 4.40 -7.16 15.07
C LEU A 324 3.40 -8.19 15.60
N GLY A 325 3.65 -8.78 16.76
CA GLY A 325 2.76 -9.68 17.46
C GLY A 325 1.91 -9.00 18.53
N THR A 326 1.71 -7.68 18.47
CA THR A 326 1.02 -6.93 19.50
C THR A 326 -0.50 -6.95 19.30
N PHE A 327 -1.23 -7.30 20.36
CA PHE A 327 -2.70 -7.33 20.41
C PHE A 327 -3.23 -6.55 21.63
N ILE A 328 -4.43 -5.99 21.49
CA ILE A 328 -5.16 -5.35 22.58
C ILE A 328 -5.78 -6.42 23.50
N GLU A 329 -5.48 -6.35 24.79
CA GLU A 329 -6.14 -7.15 25.83
C GLU A 329 -7.36 -6.44 26.41
N SER A 330 -7.18 -5.16 26.74
CA SER A 330 -8.22 -4.29 27.28
C SER A 330 -7.93 -2.84 26.91
N MET A 331 -8.94 -2.00 26.98
CA MET A 331 -8.83 -0.59 26.61
C MET A 331 -9.62 0.25 27.60
N ASP A 332 -8.93 1.23 28.18
CA ASP A 332 -9.49 2.14 29.18
C ASP A 332 -9.97 3.44 28.53
N TRP A 333 -9.34 3.81 27.40
CA TRP A 333 -9.69 4.97 26.62
C TRP A 333 -9.23 4.86 25.16
N ALA A 334 -9.99 5.45 24.25
CA ALA A 334 -9.57 5.69 22.88
C ALA A 334 -10.18 6.98 22.32
N CYS A 335 -9.40 7.62 21.46
CA CYS A 335 -9.84 8.74 20.66
C CYS A 335 -9.24 8.64 19.26
N GLY A 336 -10.09 8.71 18.23
CA GLY A 336 -9.64 8.57 16.85
C GLY A 336 -10.18 9.68 15.95
N MET A 337 -9.55 9.87 14.80
CA MET A 337 -10.03 10.77 13.76
C MET A 337 -9.85 10.10 12.40
N THR A 338 -10.92 10.08 11.62
CA THR A 338 -10.87 9.89 10.17
C THR A 338 -10.77 11.27 9.52
N ARG A 339 -9.85 11.43 8.57
CA ARG A 339 -9.64 12.71 7.89
C ARG A 339 -9.72 12.59 6.38
N VAL A 340 -10.19 13.66 5.76
CA VAL A 340 -10.05 13.92 4.32
C VAL A 340 -9.71 15.40 4.09
N PHE A 341 -8.93 15.67 3.05
CA PHE A 341 -8.66 17.03 2.56
C PHE A 341 -9.34 17.20 1.20
N ASP A 342 -10.32 18.08 1.11
CA ASP A 342 -11.08 18.37 -0.11
C ASP A 342 -10.82 19.77 -0.68
N ALA A 343 -9.80 20.45 -0.15
CA ALA A 343 -9.26 21.66 -0.77
C ALA A 343 -8.84 21.39 -2.22
N GLU A 344 -9.33 22.19 -3.15
CA GLU A 344 -9.09 22.02 -4.59
C GLU A 344 -7.57 21.94 -4.91
N GLU A 345 -6.76 22.82 -4.31
CA GLU A 345 -5.30 22.82 -4.50
C GLU A 345 -4.65 21.52 -3.98
N SER A 346 -5.16 20.95 -2.89
CA SER A 346 -4.67 19.69 -2.33
C SER A 346 -4.97 18.52 -3.27
N ILE A 347 -6.21 18.44 -3.76
CA ILE A 347 -6.62 17.43 -4.76
C ILE A 347 -5.75 17.56 -6.02
N GLU A 348 -5.62 18.78 -6.53
CA GLU A 348 -4.91 19.07 -7.77
C GLU A 348 -3.43 18.69 -7.71
N ARG A 349 -2.74 19.00 -6.60
CA ARG A 349 -1.31 18.67 -6.41
C ARG A 349 -1.05 17.18 -6.19
N LYS A 350 -1.98 16.47 -5.55
CA LYS A 350 -1.88 15.00 -5.34
C LYS A 350 -2.22 14.22 -6.62
N ALA A 351 -3.19 14.70 -7.40
CA ALA A 351 -3.61 14.12 -8.67
C ALA A 351 -2.57 14.36 -9.78
N ARG A 352 -1.40 13.73 -9.68
CA ARG A 352 -0.30 13.88 -10.65
C ARG A 352 -0.62 13.21 -11.99
N ASP A 353 -0.47 13.95 -13.09
CA ASP A 353 -0.53 13.40 -14.45
C ASP A 353 0.71 12.52 -14.74
N VAL A 354 0.55 11.58 -15.67
CA VAL A 354 1.60 10.66 -16.16
C VAL A 354 2.37 11.21 -17.36
N LYS A 355 1.90 12.28 -18.01
CA LYS A 355 2.49 12.85 -19.25
C LYS A 355 4.00 13.10 -19.16
N ASN A 356 4.49 13.65 -18.04
CA ASN A 356 5.93 13.88 -17.84
C ASN A 356 6.73 12.57 -17.80
N ARG A 357 6.18 11.52 -17.19
CA ARG A 357 6.82 10.20 -17.12
C ARG A 357 6.75 9.49 -18.46
N LEU A 358 5.65 9.62 -19.19
CA LEU A 358 5.53 9.14 -20.56
C LEU A 358 6.57 9.80 -21.48
N SER A 359 6.74 11.12 -21.40
CA SER A 359 7.78 11.83 -22.17
C SER A 359 9.18 11.28 -21.87
N GLN A 360 9.49 11.00 -20.61
CA GLN A 360 10.77 10.40 -20.20
C GLN A 360 10.94 8.95 -20.69
N ALA A 361 9.87 8.16 -20.66
CA ALA A 361 9.85 6.78 -21.17
C ALA A 361 10.09 6.74 -22.69
N VAL A 362 9.40 7.60 -23.43
CA VAL A 362 9.50 7.69 -24.89
C VAL A 362 10.91 8.02 -25.38
N GLN A 363 11.69 8.80 -24.62
CA GLN A 363 13.08 9.08 -24.95
C GLN A 363 13.99 7.84 -24.94
N GLN A 364 13.56 6.74 -24.32
CA GLN A 364 14.30 5.48 -24.26
C GLN A 364 13.92 4.53 -25.40
N LEU A 365 12.84 4.84 -26.13
CA LEU A 365 12.34 3.98 -27.20
C LEU A 365 13.18 4.11 -28.48
N PRO A 366 13.32 3.02 -29.25
CA PRO A 366 13.98 3.05 -30.56
C PRO A 366 13.15 3.84 -31.59
N THR A 367 13.80 4.47 -32.56
CA THR A 367 13.13 5.31 -33.58
C THR A 367 12.43 4.49 -34.68
N GLY A 368 12.73 3.20 -34.84
CA GLY A 368 12.26 2.39 -35.97
C GLY A 368 11.50 1.11 -35.61
N ALA A 369 11.22 0.86 -34.32
CA ALA A 369 10.59 -0.40 -33.88
C ALA A 369 9.42 -0.14 -32.94
N ALA A 370 8.30 -0.84 -33.19
CA ALA A 370 7.06 -0.68 -32.44
C ALA A 370 7.29 -0.84 -30.92
N SER A 371 6.70 0.05 -30.15
CA SER A 371 7.01 0.19 -28.72
C SER A 371 5.76 0.34 -27.85
N VAL A 372 5.82 -0.19 -26.63
CA VAL A 372 4.78 -0.11 -25.61
C VAL A 372 5.35 0.51 -24.34
N VAL A 373 4.57 1.36 -23.67
CA VAL A 373 4.94 1.91 -22.35
C VAL A 373 3.96 1.41 -21.29
N HIS A 374 4.48 0.81 -20.23
CA HIS A 374 3.71 0.47 -19.02
C HIS A 374 4.06 1.45 -17.89
N ILE A 375 3.05 2.08 -17.30
CA ILE A 375 3.21 3.02 -16.18
C ILE A 375 2.42 2.50 -14.98
N GLY A 376 3.11 2.18 -13.88
CA GLY A 376 2.48 1.76 -12.62
C GLY A 376 2.37 2.88 -11.59
N LEU A 377 1.21 3.01 -10.95
CA LEU A 377 0.91 3.95 -9.87
C LEU A 377 0.24 3.22 -8.70
N GLU A 378 0.56 3.60 -7.46
CA GLU A 378 -0.27 3.19 -6.32
C GLU A 378 -1.34 4.25 -6.10
N THR A 379 -2.54 3.79 -5.78
CA THR A 379 -3.67 4.64 -5.41
C THR A 379 -3.76 4.59 -3.88
N LEU A 380 -3.27 5.63 -3.22
CA LEU A 380 -3.23 5.70 -1.74
C LEU A 380 -3.76 7.03 -1.21
N GLU A 381 -4.16 7.94 -2.10
CA GLU A 381 -4.47 9.32 -1.73
C GLU A 381 -5.98 9.59 -1.63
N GLY A 382 -6.83 8.60 -1.95
CA GLY A 382 -8.29 8.66 -1.79
C GLY A 382 -9.04 8.86 -3.11
N HIS A 383 -10.33 8.49 -3.14
CA HIS A 383 -11.11 8.35 -4.37
C HIS A 383 -11.20 9.62 -5.22
N ASP A 384 -11.38 10.80 -4.59
CA ASP A 384 -11.51 12.06 -5.33
C ASP A 384 -10.22 12.43 -6.06
N ILE A 385 -9.08 12.14 -5.45
CA ILE A 385 -7.76 12.36 -6.07
C ILE A 385 -7.53 11.38 -7.22
N GLU A 386 -7.95 10.12 -7.08
CA GLU A 386 -7.82 9.12 -8.13
C GLU A 386 -8.75 9.41 -9.33
N ARG A 387 -9.95 9.91 -9.05
CA ARG A 387 -10.89 10.41 -10.07
C ARG A 387 -10.28 11.60 -10.82
N ARG A 388 -9.80 12.63 -10.10
CA ARG A 388 -9.16 13.79 -10.71
C ARG A 388 -7.91 13.41 -11.52
N ARG A 389 -7.10 12.47 -11.01
CA ARG A 389 -5.92 11.96 -11.71
C ARG A 389 -6.32 11.32 -13.03
N THR A 390 -7.35 10.49 -13.01
CA THR A 390 -7.91 9.86 -14.21
C THR A 390 -8.39 10.89 -15.21
N GLU A 391 -9.14 11.90 -14.78
CA GLU A 391 -9.60 12.99 -15.66
C GLU A 391 -8.42 13.69 -16.37
N LYS A 392 -7.35 13.99 -15.63
CA LYS A 392 -6.13 14.60 -16.21
C LYS A 392 -5.45 13.71 -17.22
N VAL A 393 -5.26 12.42 -16.90
CA VAL A 393 -4.62 11.47 -17.81
C VAL A 393 -5.46 11.29 -19.07
N MET A 394 -6.78 11.15 -18.95
CA MET A 394 -7.69 11.01 -20.09
C MET A 394 -7.73 12.28 -20.96
N ALA A 395 -7.54 13.46 -20.38
CA ALA A 395 -7.45 14.71 -21.12
C ALA A 395 -6.07 14.88 -21.81
N SER A 396 -4.98 14.49 -21.15
CA SER A 396 -3.62 14.79 -21.62
C SER A 396 -3.05 13.76 -22.59
N MET A 397 -3.49 12.50 -22.50
CA MET A 397 -3.00 11.39 -23.32
C MET A 397 -3.35 11.51 -24.81
N PRO A 398 -4.58 11.90 -25.22
CA PRO A 398 -4.91 12.08 -26.64
C PRO A 398 -4.08 13.17 -27.34
N GLU A 399 -3.59 14.16 -26.58
CA GLU A 399 -2.76 15.25 -27.08
C GLU A 399 -1.26 14.89 -27.11
N PHE A 400 -0.87 13.72 -26.62
CA PHE A 400 0.53 13.33 -26.57
C PHE A 400 1.03 12.92 -27.96
N VAL A 401 1.98 13.68 -28.49
CA VAL A 401 2.61 13.43 -29.79
C VAL A 401 4.08 13.05 -29.61
N THR A 402 4.51 12.03 -30.33
CA THR A 402 5.91 11.61 -30.41
C THR A 402 6.27 11.19 -31.83
N ASP A 403 7.54 11.37 -32.19
CA ASP A 403 8.17 10.84 -33.40
C ASP A 403 8.54 9.34 -33.28
N LYS A 404 8.46 8.77 -32.08
CA LYS A 404 8.72 7.35 -31.83
C LYS A 404 7.50 6.51 -32.23
N PRO A 405 7.71 5.29 -32.73
CA PRO A 405 6.64 4.33 -33.06
C PRO A 405 5.99 3.72 -31.79
N LEU A 406 5.40 4.57 -30.95
CA LEU A 406 4.65 4.19 -29.76
C LEU A 406 3.26 3.68 -30.17
N VAL A 407 3.00 2.39 -29.95
CA VAL A 407 1.74 1.74 -30.36
C VAL A 407 0.72 1.66 -29.23
N ALA A 408 1.18 1.68 -27.97
CA ALA A 408 0.29 1.60 -26.81
C ALA A 408 0.93 2.16 -25.54
N VAL A 409 0.08 2.69 -24.67
CA VAL A 409 0.39 2.99 -23.26
C VAL A 409 -0.61 2.26 -22.36
N ARG A 410 -0.11 1.65 -21.30
CA ARG A 410 -0.90 1.03 -20.23
C ARG A 410 -0.60 1.75 -18.93
N VAL A 411 -1.63 2.29 -18.29
CA VAL A 411 -1.52 2.94 -16.99
C VAL A 411 -2.19 2.04 -15.95
N HIS A 412 -1.37 1.42 -15.10
CA HIS A 412 -1.78 0.49 -14.05
C HIS A 412 -1.95 1.24 -12.74
N LEU A 413 -3.18 1.29 -12.24
CA LEU A 413 -3.57 1.95 -11.00
C LEU A 413 -3.86 0.87 -9.96
N ILE A 414 -2.98 0.77 -8.97
CA ILE A 414 -2.87 -0.37 -8.06
C ILE A 414 -3.32 0.05 -6.66
N GLN A 415 -4.40 -0.54 -6.17
CA GLN A 415 -4.95 -0.31 -4.83
C GLN A 415 -4.75 -1.55 -3.97
N ALA A 416 -3.93 -1.46 -2.93
CA ALA A 416 -3.97 -2.42 -1.83
C ALA A 416 -5.16 -2.07 -0.92
N ASN A 417 -6.04 -3.02 -0.69
CA ASN A 417 -7.20 -2.86 0.17
C ASN A 417 -6.92 -3.42 1.56
N GLN A 418 -7.23 -2.62 2.58
CA GLN A 418 -7.40 -3.12 3.94
C GLN A 418 -8.63 -4.01 3.98
N THR A 419 -8.52 -5.15 4.64
CA THR A 419 -9.63 -6.07 4.86
C THR A 419 -9.67 -6.49 6.33
N LEU A 420 -10.79 -7.11 6.74
CA LEU A 420 -10.96 -7.58 8.12
C LEU A 420 -10.69 -9.08 8.28
N ASP A 421 -10.75 -9.83 7.18
CA ASP A 421 -10.78 -11.30 7.14
C ASP A 421 -9.71 -11.90 6.21
N LYS A 422 -9.03 -11.09 5.40
CA LYS A 422 -7.93 -11.52 4.53
C LYS A 422 -6.63 -10.83 4.94
N LEU A 423 -5.50 -11.44 4.61
CA LEU A 423 -4.20 -10.80 4.83
C LEU A 423 -3.94 -9.69 3.81
N TRP A 424 -4.48 -9.83 2.60
CA TRP A 424 -4.35 -8.87 1.52
C TRP A 424 -5.51 -9.00 0.53
N GLU A 425 -5.81 -7.90 -0.14
CA GLU A 425 -6.71 -7.81 -1.28
C GLU A 425 -6.20 -6.66 -2.15
N LEU A 426 -6.28 -6.82 -3.47
CA LEU A 426 -5.67 -5.89 -4.43
C LEU A 426 -6.62 -5.65 -5.59
N ASP A 427 -6.79 -4.39 -5.98
CA ASP A 427 -7.34 -4.03 -7.29
C ASP A 427 -6.23 -3.52 -8.21
N GLU A 428 -6.32 -3.90 -9.49
CA GLU A 428 -5.52 -3.33 -10.57
C GLU A 428 -6.46 -2.79 -11.66
N THR A 429 -6.62 -1.46 -11.70
CA THR A 429 -7.37 -0.78 -12.76
C THR A 429 -6.40 -0.36 -13.85
N VAL A 430 -6.72 -0.66 -15.12
CA VAL A 430 -5.80 -0.43 -16.24
C VAL A 430 -6.46 0.48 -17.25
N GLN A 431 -5.89 1.67 -17.43
CA GLN A 431 -6.28 2.57 -18.52
C GLN A 431 -5.45 2.26 -19.75
N LYS A 432 -6.11 2.09 -20.89
CA LYS A 432 -5.51 1.67 -22.15
C LYS A 432 -5.56 2.84 -23.13
N PHE A 433 -4.40 3.28 -23.60
CA PHE A 433 -4.28 4.30 -24.64
C PHE A 433 -3.59 3.66 -25.85
N GLN A 434 -4.31 3.54 -26.95
CA GLN A 434 -3.82 2.99 -28.20
C GLN A 434 -4.69 3.48 -29.35
N PRO A 435 -4.19 3.53 -30.60
CA PRO A 435 -5.03 3.83 -31.76
C PRO A 435 -6.14 2.77 -31.93
N ASP A 436 -7.34 3.21 -32.32
CA ASP A 436 -8.49 2.32 -32.59
C ASP A 436 -8.20 1.31 -33.72
N SER A 437 -7.29 1.67 -34.62
CA SER A 437 -6.84 0.86 -35.76
C SER A 437 -5.48 0.21 -35.52
N LEU A 438 -5.23 -0.28 -34.30
CA LEU A 438 -4.19 -1.31 -34.17
C LEU A 438 -4.53 -2.44 -35.16
N PRO A 439 -3.56 -2.95 -35.92
CA PRO A 439 -3.81 -4.16 -36.70
C PRO A 439 -4.40 -5.19 -35.74
N ILE A 440 -5.49 -5.86 -36.14
CA ILE A 440 -6.26 -6.84 -35.34
C ILE A 440 -5.33 -7.86 -34.63
N SER A 441 -4.12 -8.02 -35.15
CA SER A 441 -3.05 -8.78 -34.52
C SER A 441 -2.57 -8.27 -33.17
N LEU A 442 -2.69 -6.99 -32.77
CA LEU A 442 -2.10 -6.45 -31.53
C LEU A 442 -3.06 -6.34 -30.34
N ASP A 443 -4.36 -6.33 -30.61
CA ASP A 443 -5.36 -6.34 -29.53
C ASP A 443 -5.40 -7.75 -28.92
N GLY A 444 -5.21 -7.83 -27.60
CA GLY A 444 -4.98 -9.10 -26.90
C GLY A 444 -3.53 -9.62 -26.94
N LEU A 445 -2.57 -8.86 -27.50
CA LEU A 445 -1.13 -9.17 -27.47
C LEU A 445 -0.33 -8.38 -26.43
N ILE A 446 -0.93 -7.36 -25.83
CA ILE A 446 -0.33 -6.56 -24.75
C ILE A 446 -1.00 -6.94 -23.43
N PRO A 447 -0.26 -7.34 -22.39
CA PRO A 447 -0.82 -7.65 -21.09
C PRO A 447 -1.71 -6.52 -20.59
N SER A 448 -2.95 -6.85 -20.26
CA SER A 448 -3.84 -5.87 -19.65
C SER A 448 -3.48 -5.68 -18.18
N GLN A 449 -3.37 -6.76 -17.41
CA GLN A 449 -2.97 -6.74 -16.00
C GLN A 449 -1.60 -7.38 -15.82
N VAL A 450 -0.83 -6.87 -14.86
CA VAL A 450 0.53 -7.36 -14.57
C VAL A 450 0.72 -7.78 -13.11
N LEU A 451 -0.13 -7.32 -12.20
CA LEU A 451 -0.19 -7.84 -10.84
C LEU A 451 -1.24 -8.96 -10.79
N ILE A 452 -2.49 -8.65 -11.13
CA ILE A 452 -3.57 -9.64 -11.07
C ILE A 452 -3.47 -10.57 -12.29
N PRO A 453 -3.46 -11.91 -12.12
CA PRO A 453 -3.51 -12.83 -13.26
C PRO A 453 -4.78 -12.63 -14.10
N GLY A 454 -4.64 -12.62 -15.43
CA GLY A 454 -5.73 -12.25 -16.34
C GLY A 454 -6.95 -13.18 -16.35
N HIS A 455 -6.86 -14.34 -15.68
CA HIS A 455 -7.97 -15.28 -15.51
C HIS A 455 -8.79 -15.04 -14.23
N VAL A 456 -8.35 -14.13 -13.36
CA VAL A 456 -9.08 -13.78 -12.14
C VAL A 456 -10.24 -12.85 -12.51
N PRO A 457 -11.50 -13.18 -12.14
CA PRO A 457 -12.63 -12.29 -12.37
C PRO A 457 -12.40 -10.92 -11.72
N MET A 458 -12.56 -9.86 -12.50
CA MET A 458 -12.44 -8.48 -12.04
C MET A 458 -13.80 -7.80 -12.10
N ARG A 459 -14.01 -6.83 -11.19
CA ARG A 459 -15.18 -5.95 -11.25
C ARG A 459 -15.09 -5.01 -12.46
N ASP A 460 -16.26 -4.64 -12.98
CA ASP A 460 -16.37 -3.60 -13.99
C ASP A 460 -16.17 -2.20 -13.37
N GLY A 461 -15.57 -1.29 -14.14
CA GLY A 461 -15.30 0.08 -13.71
C GLY A 461 -13.98 0.25 -12.95
N ALA A 462 -13.72 1.48 -12.51
CA ALA A 462 -12.52 1.78 -11.74
C ALA A 462 -12.70 1.51 -10.25
N HIS A 463 -11.59 1.27 -9.54
CA HIS A 463 -11.69 0.91 -8.14
C HIS A 463 -12.23 2.02 -7.23
N TRP A 464 -12.09 3.29 -7.65
CA TRP A 464 -12.62 4.48 -6.96
C TRP A 464 -14.09 4.80 -7.31
N ASP A 465 -14.73 4.01 -8.19
CA ASP A 465 -16.16 4.16 -8.52
C ASP A 465 -17.08 3.40 -7.56
N THR A 466 -16.53 2.74 -6.53
CA THR A 466 -17.33 2.27 -5.39
C THR A 466 -17.88 3.47 -4.65
N GLN A 467 -19.08 3.89 -5.02
CA GLN A 467 -19.94 4.65 -4.14
C GLN A 467 -20.24 3.79 -2.92
N ASN A 468 -20.16 4.43 -1.75
CA ASN A 468 -20.61 3.90 -0.46
C ASN A 468 -21.86 3.03 -0.62
N ASN A 469 -21.72 1.74 -0.33
CA ASN A 469 -22.84 0.96 0.19
C ASN A 469 -22.83 1.07 1.71
#